data_AF-A0AAW7YJE4-F1
#
_entry.id   AF-A0AAW7YJE4-F1
#
_cell.length_a   1.000
_cell.length_b   1.000
_cell.length_c   1.000
_cell.angle_alpha   90.00
_cell.angle_beta   90.00
_cell.angle_gamma   90.00
#
_symmetry.space_group_name_H-M   'P 1'
#
loop_
_entity.id
_entity.type
_entity.pdbx_description
1 polymer ?
#
loop_
_entity_poly.entity_id
_entity_poly.type
_entity_poly.pdbx_seq_one_letter_code
_entity_poly.pdbx_strand_id
1 'polypeptide(L)'
;MYKRLHYNKLIVSLCFTLLSFTTVQAKQPYSQVVAAAKLTEVSETITLKENKASQKITGSTEYNSEEEKSAILLSKLGCLPQKEVNQLQQSTALENCAALKPLTIDYPTVPTSLTSLLNQLLAENIVEGYNIKAQTMATSSDSGDNVILYGHSSLVHAKQLISLLTVNNVDFTWQLIAKSSAFNIRENWQDTKTEEKTSNIRTAQEYDLRFNFANQAEQNTFMPLINQFAKKNSEGQTGLIIDAWWQPFYRTFHPQASFIAVKRISLQADGFIASTLVLPPNVDSVLKKINNTLSQAKMNVSLSSEDVWVNPAFYRYLNGDYK
;
A
#
# COMPACT_ATOMS: atom_id res chain seq x y z
N MET A 1 12.54 37.48 85.66
CA MET A 1 13.93 37.39 85.18
C MET A 1 13.94 36.36 84.06
N TYR A 2 14.47 36.70 82.87
CA TYR A 2 14.43 35.98 81.58
C TYR A 2 13.10 35.98 80.81
N LYS A 3 13.05 36.14 79.48
CA LYS A 3 13.76 36.99 78.49
C LYS A 3 12.88 36.89 77.23
N ARG A 4 12.64 38.01 76.53
CA ARG A 4 11.94 38.05 75.23
C ARG A 4 12.67 37.17 74.20
N LEU A 5 11.91 36.45 73.37
CA LEU A 5 12.40 35.90 72.10
C LEU A 5 11.45 36.33 70.98
N HIS A 6 12.02 37.12 70.07
CA HIS A 6 11.43 37.60 68.83
C HIS A 6 11.22 36.44 67.85
N TYR A 7 10.01 36.34 67.29
CA TYR A 7 9.76 35.54 66.10
C TYR A 7 10.02 36.40 64.86
N ASN A 8 11.16 36.17 64.20
CA ASN A 8 11.42 36.66 62.85
C ASN A 8 10.73 35.72 61.85
N LYS A 9 9.89 36.29 60.99
CA LYS A 9 9.33 35.62 59.81
C LYS A 9 10.46 35.36 58.81
N LEU A 10 10.84 34.09 58.64
CA LEU A 10 11.64 33.66 57.51
C LEU A 10 10.69 33.46 56.31
N ILE A 11 10.78 34.33 55.31
CA ILE A 11 10.17 34.10 54.00
C ILE A 11 11.10 33.12 53.27
N VAL A 12 10.70 31.86 53.20
CA VAL A 12 11.36 30.86 52.35
C VAL A 12 10.87 31.10 50.92
N SER A 13 11.72 31.71 50.09
CA SER A 13 11.50 31.78 48.65
C SER A 13 11.79 30.39 48.07
N LEU A 14 10.73 29.63 47.78
CA LEU A 14 10.83 28.34 47.13
C LEU A 14 11.08 28.56 45.63
N CYS A 15 12.35 28.54 45.23
CA CYS A 15 12.74 28.57 43.83
C CYS A 15 12.45 27.19 43.22
N PHE A 16 11.27 27.01 42.62
CA PHE A 16 10.95 25.84 41.81
C PHE A 16 11.80 25.89 40.53
N THR A 17 12.96 25.24 40.56
CA THR A 17 13.66 24.85 39.33
C THR A 17 12.82 23.76 38.67
N LEU A 18 12.13 24.10 37.57
CA LEU A 18 11.62 23.09 36.65
C LEU A 18 12.83 22.35 36.07
N LEU A 19 13.16 21.21 36.67
CA LEU A 19 13.98 20.19 36.01
C LEU A 19 13.13 19.61 34.87
N SER A 20 13.34 20.13 33.67
CA SER A 20 12.92 19.48 32.44
C SER A 20 13.69 18.17 32.34
N PHE A 21 13.09 17.07 32.81
CA PHE A 21 13.56 15.74 32.50
C PHE A 21 13.34 15.53 30.99
N THR A 22 14.37 15.80 30.19
CA THR A 22 14.46 15.19 28.87
C THR A 22 14.65 13.71 29.12
N THR A 23 13.58 12.93 28.94
CA THR A 23 13.68 11.47 28.92
C THR A 23 14.65 11.12 27.80
N VAL A 24 15.87 10.73 28.15
CA VAL A 24 16.81 10.12 27.21
C VAL A 24 16.14 8.84 26.76
N GLN A 25 15.49 8.88 25.60
CA GLN A 25 14.87 7.70 25.01
C GLN A 25 15.97 6.66 24.84
N ALA A 26 15.81 5.52 25.50
CA ALA A 26 16.77 4.44 25.40
C ALA A 26 16.96 4.07 23.93
N LYS A 27 18.22 4.00 23.51
CA LYS A 27 18.59 3.66 22.14
C LYS A 27 18.06 2.26 21.80
N GLN A 28 17.12 2.16 20.86
CA GLN A 28 16.56 0.88 20.42
C GLN A 28 17.43 0.25 19.33
N PRO A 29 17.59 -1.10 19.31
CA PRO A 29 18.17 -1.82 18.17
C PRO A 29 17.44 -1.52 16.87
N TYR A 30 18.15 -1.48 15.74
CA TYR A 30 17.57 -1.22 14.42
C TYR A 30 16.56 -2.28 14.03
N SER A 31 16.80 -3.54 14.37
CA SER A 31 15.83 -4.64 14.22
C SER A 31 14.50 -4.34 14.90
N GLN A 32 14.52 -3.77 16.11
CA GLN A 32 13.29 -3.37 16.82
C GLN A 32 12.61 -2.18 16.14
N VAL A 33 13.38 -1.21 15.64
CA VAL A 33 12.82 -0.06 14.90
C VAL A 33 12.16 -0.52 13.60
N VAL A 34 12.81 -1.40 12.84
CA VAL A 34 12.28 -2.00 11.61
C VAL A 34 11.01 -2.82 11.89
N ALA A 35 11.01 -3.62 12.96
CA ALA A 35 9.84 -4.38 13.39
C ALA A 35 8.66 -3.47 13.79
N ALA A 36 8.92 -2.41 14.56
CA ALA A 36 7.91 -1.43 14.95
C ALA A 36 7.33 -0.69 13.72
N ALA A 37 8.18 -0.41 12.72
CA ALA A 37 7.78 0.21 11.46
C ALA A 37 7.10 -0.75 10.48
N LYS A 38 6.98 -2.05 10.81
CA LYS A 38 6.45 -3.11 9.93
C LYS A 38 7.23 -3.21 8.62
N LEU A 39 8.55 -3.29 8.71
CA LEU A 39 9.45 -3.43 7.54
C LEU A 39 10.34 -4.69 7.61
N THR A 40 10.05 -5.62 8.53
CA THR A 40 10.84 -6.84 8.74
C THR A 40 10.95 -7.67 7.46
N GLU A 41 9.83 -7.90 6.78
CA GLU A 41 9.78 -8.68 5.55
C GLU A 41 10.60 -8.04 4.42
N VAL A 42 10.66 -6.70 4.37
CA VAL A 42 11.52 -5.99 3.41
C VAL A 42 13.00 -6.15 3.78
N SER A 43 13.34 -6.10 5.07
CA SER A 43 14.70 -6.34 5.57
C SER A 43 15.21 -7.73 5.17
N GLU A 44 14.34 -8.74 5.19
CA GLU A 44 14.66 -10.11 4.77
C GLU A 44 15.04 -10.24 3.29
N THR A 45 14.58 -9.31 2.44
CA THR A 45 14.96 -9.28 1.01
C THR A 45 16.41 -8.84 0.77
N ILE A 46 17.06 -8.25 1.79
CA ILE A 46 18.44 -7.80 1.69
C ILE A 46 19.39 -8.99 1.77
N THR A 47 20.09 -9.23 0.66
CA THR A 47 21.20 -10.20 0.62
C THR A 47 22.48 -9.54 1.13
N LEU A 48 23.04 -10.06 2.22
CA LEU A 48 24.36 -9.68 2.70
C LEU A 48 25.41 -10.29 1.76
N LYS A 49 26.37 -9.48 1.28
CA LYS A 49 27.51 -10.04 0.55
C LYS A 49 28.35 -10.85 1.54
N GLU A 50 28.71 -12.09 1.20
CA GLU A 50 29.73 -12.84 1.93
C GLU A 50 31.07 -12.11 1.81
N ASN A 51 31.35 -11.20 2.74
CA ASN A 51 32.67 -10.62 2.83
C ASN A 51 33.58 -11.64 3.53
N LYS A 52 34.49 -12.26 2.76
CA LYS A 52 35.68 -12.96 3.27
C LYS A 52 36.62 -12.05 4.11
N ALA A 53 36.23 -10.80 4.36
CA ALA A 53 36.94 -9.81 5.15
C ALA A 53 36.39 -9.65 6.58
N SER A 54 35.50 -10.54 7.05
CA SER A 54 35.11 -10.63 8.47
C SER A 54 36.21 -11.24 9.33
N GLN A 55 37.45 -10.75 9.21
CA GLN A 55 38.53 -10.98 10.16
C GLN A 55 39.42 -9.73 10.25
N LYS A 56 38.93 -8.74 10.99
CA LYS A 56 39.67 -7.88 11.94
C LYS A 56 38.97 -6.52 12.05
N ILE A 57 37.96 -6.48 12.90
CA ILE A 57 37.72 -5.30 13.72
C ILE A 57 37.72 -5.80 15.16
N THR A 58 38.82 -5.53 15.84
CA THR A 58 39.02 -5.80 17.27
C THR A 58 38.13 -4.87 18.09
N GLY A 59 37.22 -5.43 18.89
CA GLY A 59 36.54 -4.71 19.98
C GLY A 59 35.01 -4.81 20.00
N SER A 60 34.49 -5.92 20.53
CA SER A 60 33.18 -6.06 21.20
C SER A 60 31.91 -5.54 20.51
N THR A 61 31.41 -6.28 19.51
CA THR A 61 30.00 -6.77 19.42
C THR A 61 29.90 -7.61 18.15
N GLU A 62 29.69 -8.93 18.26
CA GLU A 62 29.24 -9.73 17.12
C GLU A 62 27.77 -9.39 16.87
N TYR A 63 27.51 -8.61 15.83
CA TYR A 63 26.14 -8.29 15.42
C TYR A 63 25.53 -9.48 14.69
N ASN A 64 24.28 -9.80 14.98
CA ASN A 64 23.57 -10.84 14.24
C ASN A 64 23.16 -10.32 12.84
N SER A 65 22.94 -11.24 11.89
CA SER A 65 22.61 -10.87 10.50
C SER A 65 21.34 -10.04 10.35
N GLU A 66 20.42 -10.11 11.32
CA GLU A 66 19.15 -9.35 11.33
C GLU A 66 19.37 -7.87 11.61
N GLU A 67 20.26 -7.55 12.56
CA GLU A 67 20.61 -6.17 12.90
C GLU A 67 21.35 -5.50 11.73
N GLU A 68 22.24 -6.23 11.05
CA GLU A 68 22.94 -5.73 9.87
C GLU A 68 21.98 -5.44 8.70
N LYS A 69 21.07 -6.38 8.38
CA LYS A 69 20.05 -6.16 7.34
C LYS A 69 19.16 -4.96 7.68
N SER A 70 18.76 -4.83 8.94
CA SER A 70 17.92 -3.72 9.42
C SER A 70 18.65 -2.38 9.31
N ALA A 71 19.93 -2.32 9.66
CA ALA A 71 20.74 -1.11 9.48
C ALA A 71 20.90 -0.73 8.00
N ILE A 72 21.16 -1.70 7.12
CA ILE A 72 21.26 -1.48 5.66
C ILE A 72 19.93 -0.97 5.11
N LEU A 73 18.81 -1.57 5.49
CA LEU A 73 17.47 -1.12 5.11
C LEU A 73 17.25 0.34 5.49
N LEU A 74 17.47 0.69 6.76
CA LEU A 74 17.28 2.06 7.25
C LEU A 74 18.18 3.05 6.53
N SER A 75 19.41 2.66 6.18
CA SER A 75 20.32 3.53 5.44
C SER A 75 19.88 3.74 3.99
N LYS A 76 19.46 2.69 3.29
CA LYS A 76 18.89 2.78 1.94
C LYS A 76 17.62 3.62 1.88
N LEU A 77 16.82 3.62 2.95
CA LEU A 77 15.63 4.46 3.10
C LEU A 77 15.97 5.91 3.50
N GLY A 78 17.26 6.26 3.63
CA GLY A 78 17.71 7.59 4.04
C GLY A 78 17.44 7.91 5.52
N CYS A 79 17.05 6.93 6.33
CA CYS A 79 16.84 7.11 7.77
C CYS A 79 18.16 7.15 8.55
N LEU A 80 19.21 6.54 8.01
CA LEU A 80 20.51 6.40 8.67
C LEU A 80 21.65 6.79 7.73
N PRO A 81 22.59 7.68 8.14
CA PRO A 81 23.76 7.94 7.31
C PRO A 81 24.63 6.69 7.19
N GLN A 82 25.19 6.45 5.99
CA GLN A 82 25.99 5.25 5.69
C GLN A 82 27.18 5.05 6.65
N LYS A 83 27.73 6.15 7.20
CA LYS A 83 28.83 6.11 8.17
C LYS A 83 28.45 5.46 9.50
N GLU A 84 27.18 5.57 9.92
CA GLU A 84 26.66 4.94 11.14
C GLU A 84 26.36 3.45 10.94
N VAL A 85 26.04 3.01 9.70
CA VAL A 85 25.92 1.58 9.35
C VAL A 85 27.21 0.83 9.66
N ASN A 86 28.36 1.40 9.28
CA ASN A 86 29.67 0.74 9.44
C ASN A 86 30.12 0.62 10.91
N GLN A 87 29.49 1.36 11.82
CA GLN A 87 29.80 1.34 13.25
C GLN A 87 28.66 0.71 14.06
N LEU A 88 27.52 0.38 13.42
CA LEU A 88 26.28 -0.09 14.03
C LEU A 88 25.95 0.64 15.35
N GLN A 89 26.19 1.95 15.35
CA GLN A 89 25.96 2.80 16.51
C GLN A 89 24.50 3.21 16.52
N GLN A 90 23.74 2.68 17.48
CA GLN A 90 22.32 3.01 17.66
C GLN A 90 22.11 4.54 17.63
N SER A 91 21.33 4.99 16.65
CA SER A 91 21.16 6.40 16.31
C SER A 91 19.92 6.97 16.98
N THR A 92 20.04 8.17 17.52
CA THR A 92 18.94 8.91 18.14
C THR A 92 18.08 9.66 17.12
N ALA A 93 18.42 9.63 15.82
CA ALA A 93 17.83 10.48 14.78
C ALA A 93 16.76 9.80 13.89
N LEU A 94 16.24 8.63 14.27
CA LEU A 94 15.24 7.89 13.47
C LEU A 94 13.82 8.47 13.56
N GLU A 95 13.54 9.27 14.58
CA GLU A 95 12.22 9.87 14.87
C GLU A 95 11.66 10.72 13.72
N ASN A 96 12.54 11.32 12.91
CA ASN A 96 12.15 12.16 11.77
C ASN A 96 12.12 11.41 10.44
N CYS A 97 12.46 10.11 10.40
CA CYS A 97 12.49 9.40 9.13
C CYS A 97 11.08 9.20 8.55
N ALA A 98 10.83 9.78 7.37
CA ALA A 98 9.55 9.67 6.68
C ALA A 98 9.18 8.20 6.36
N ALA A 99 10.17 7.37 5.98
CA ALA A 99 9.94 5.97 5.66
C ALA A 99 9.49 5.12 6.85
N LEU A 100 9.68 5.59 8.09
CA LEU A 100 9.22 4.89 9.30
C LEU A 100 7.79 5.25 9.68
N LYS A 101 7.28 6.40 9.26
CA LYS A 101 5.92 6.85 9.59
C LYS A 101 4.88 5.91 8.97
N PRO A 102 3.75 5.64 9.66
CA PRO A 102 2.63 4.92 9.07
C PRO A 102 2.05 5.68 7.87
N LEU A 103 1.54 4.95 6.89
CA LEU A 103 0.72 5.53 5.83
C LEU A 103 -0.71 5.72 6.34
N THR A 104 -1.35 6.81 5.94
CA THR A 104 -2.76 7.11 6.20
C THR A 104 -3.46 7.42 4.89
N ILE A 105 -4.76 7.19 4.85
CA ILE A 105 -5.57 7.50 3.68
C ILE A 105 -6.99 7.87 4.12
N ASP A 106 -7.51 8.95 3.53
CA ASP A 106 -8.88 9.41 3.78
C ASP A 106 -9.80 8.91 2.66
N TYR A 107 -10.86 8.22 3.05
CA TYR A 107 -11.83 7.65 2.12
C TYR A 107 -12.97 8.64 1.88
N PRO A 108 -13.26 8.99 0.61
CA PRO A 108 -14.39 9.86 0.31
C PRO A 108 -15.71 9.12 0.54
N THR A 109 -16.72 9.85 1.05
CA THR A 109 -18.09 9.33 1.16
C THR A 109 -18.73 9.27 -0.21
N VAL A 110 -19.00 8.06 -0.68
CA VAL A 110 -19.64 7.82 -1.98
C VAL A 110 -21.17 7.98 -1.88
N PRO A 111 -21.83 8.67 -2.84
CA PRO A 111 -23.29 8.79 -2.86
C PRO A 111 -24.01 7.43 -2.92
N THR A 112 -25.02 7.25 -2.08
CA THR A 112 -25.82 6.01 -2.01
C THR A 112 -26.56 5.70 -3.31
N SER A 113 -26.96 6.73 -4.07
CA SER A 113 -27.57 6.58 -5.40
C SER A 113 -26.66 5.81 -6.35
N LEU A 114 -25.38 6.18 -6.40
CA LEU A 114 -24.38 5.56 -7.24
C LEU A 114 -24.03 4.15 -6.77
N THR A 115 -23.85 3.92 -5.46
CA THR A 115 -23.58 2.57 -4.95
C THR A 115 -24.78 1.62 -5.14
N SER A 116 -26.02 2.12 -5.02
CA SER A 116 -27.22 1.31 -5.26
C SER A 116 -27.32 0.87 -6.72
N LEU A 117 -27.08 1.78 -7.66
CA LEU A 117 -27.02 1.46 -9.09
C LEU A 117 -25.95 0.39 -9.38
N LEU A 118 -24.76 0.54 -8.83
CA LEU A 118 -23.66 -0.40 -9.05
C LEU A 118 -23.92 -1.77 -8.42
N ASN A 119 -24.52 -1.80 -7.22
CA ASN A 119 -24.93 -3.04 -6.57
C ASN A 119 -26.06 -3.76 -7.33
N GLN A 120 -26.94 -3.02 -8.00
CA GLN A 120 -27.93 -3.62 -8.91
C GLN A 120 -27.22 -4.34 -10.07
N LEU A 121 -26.19 -3.72 -10.68
CA LEU A 121 -25.41 -4.37 -11.74
C LEU A 121 -24.72 -5.66 -11.28
N LEU A 122 -24.24 -5.69 -10.02
CA LEU A 122 -23.67 -6.89 -9.40
C LEU A 122 -24.73 -7.97 -9.19
N ALA A 123 -25.86 -7.62 -8.58
CA ALA A 123 -26.96 -8.54 -8.26
C ALA A 123 -27.56 -9.17 -9.53
N GLU A 124 -27.60 -8.44 -10.64
CA GLU A 124 -28.06 -8.92 -11.94
C GLU A 124 -26.97 -9.68 -12.73
N ASN A 125 -25.78 -9.88 -12.15
CA ASN A 125 -24.60 -10.49 -12.78
C ASN A 125 -24.26 -9.84 -14.13
N ILE A 126 -24.45 -8.52 -14.24
CA ILE A 126 -24.03 -7.74 -15.40
C ILE A 126 -22.52 -7.51 -15.34
N VAL A 127 -21.99 -7.33 -14.13
CA VAL A 127 -20.58 -7.17 -13.83
C VAL A 127 -20.20 -8.07 -12.66
N GLU A 128 -18.94 -8.48 -12.58
CA GLU A 128 -18.42 -9.32 -11.48
C GLU A 128 -17.93 -8.49 -10.28
N GLY A 129 -17.60 -7.22 -10.55
CA GLY A 129 -17.00 -6.32 -9.57
C GLY A 129 -16.89 -4.91 -10.11
N TYR A 130 -16.82 -3.94 -9.21
CA TYR A 130 -16.51 -2.55 -9.52
C TYR A 130 -15.61 -1.94 -8.45
N ASN A 131 -14.87 -0.92 -8.86
CA ASN A 131 -14.16 -0.01 -7.97
C ASN A 131 -14.76 1.39 -8.13
N ILE A 132 -14.85 2.16 -7.06
CA ILE A 132 -15.28 3.57 -7.09
C ILE A 132 -14.29 4.46 -6.35
N LYS A 133 -14.01 5.63 -6.92
CA LYS A 133 -13.14 6.64 -6.34
C LYS A 133 -13.56 8.04 -6.74
N ALA A 134 -13.12 9.03 -5.97
CA ALA A 134 -13.29 10.43 -6.34
C ALA A 134 -12.65 10.67 -7.71
N GLN A 135 -13.35 11.42 -8.57
CA GLN A 135 -12.87 11.79 -9.88
C GLN A 135 -11.85 12.93 -9.74
N THR A 136 -10.59 12.57 -9.62
CA THR A 136 -9.48 13.53 -9.54
C THR A 136 -8.76 13.73 -10.88
N MET A 137 -8.98 12.86 -11.87
CA MET A 137 -8.43 12.96 -13.23
C MET A 137 -9.53 12.73 -14.26
N ALA A 138 -9.41 13.38 -15.43
CA ALA A 138 -10.43 13.35 -16.47
C ALA A 138 -10.41 12.04 -17.28
N THR A 139 -9.23 11.50 -17.60
CA THR A 139 -9.08 10.32 -18.47
C THR A 139 -7.87 9.44 -18.12
N SER A 140 -7.80 8.20 -18.65
CA SER A 140 -6.61 7.36 -18.55
C SER A 140 -5.40 7.93 -19.30
N SER A 141 -5.62 8.62 -20.41
CA SER A 141 -4.59 9.25 -21.23
C SER A 141 -3.78 10.30 -20.47
N ASP A 142 -4.35 10.86 -19.41
CA ASP A 142 -3.67 11.80 -18.52
C ASP A 142 -2.66 11.10 -17.58
N SER A 143 -2.57 9.77 -17.62
CA SER A 143 -1.72 9.00 -16.71
C SER A 143 -0.26 8.98 -17.17
N GLY A 144 0.01 8.97 -18.49
CA GLY A 144 1.34 8.83 -19.08
C GLY A 144 1.82 7.37 -19.23
N ASP A 145 2.83 7.17 -20.08
CA ASP A 145 3.29 5.83 -20.50
C ASP A 145 3.95 5.02 -19.36
N ASN A 146 4.63 5.71 -18.44
CA ASN A 146 5.41 5.09 -17.37
C ASN A 146 4.63 4.98 -16.05
N VAL A 147 3.33 4.70 -16.12
CA VAL A 147 2.45 4.62 -14.92
C VAL A 147 1.87 3.24 -14.72
N ILE A 148 1.96 2.75 -13.48
CA ILE A 148 1.27 1.56 -12.99
C ILE A 148 0.33 1.97 -11.85
N LEU A 149 -0.91 1.47 -11.88
CA LEU A 149 -1.79 1.46 -10.71
C LEU A 149 -1.80 0.08 -10.08
N TYR A 150 -1.38 -0.02 -8.82
CA TYR A 150 -1.43 -1.24 -8.02
C TYR A 150 -2.58 -1.18 -7.01
N GLY A 151 -3.55 -2.07 -7.14
CA GLY A 151 -4.74 -2.12 -6.27
C GLY A 151 -4.54 -3.04 -5.08
N HIS A 152 -4.79 -2.55 -3.86
CA HIS A 152 -4.70 -3.35 -2.63
C HIS A 152 -5.48 -2.73 -1.45
N SER A 153 -5.64 -3.44 -0.32
CA SER A 153 -6.36 -2.96 0.88
C SER A 153 -5.47 -2.67 2.09
N SER A 154 -4.34 -3.37 2.24
CA SER A 154 -3.41 -3.18 3.36
C SER A 154 -2.45 -2.00 3.14
N LEU A 155 -2.54 -0.96 3.98
CA LEU A 155 -1.59 0.17 3.94
C LEU A 155 -0.17 -0.23 4.35
N VAL A 156 -0.03 -1.27 5.17
CA VAL A 156 1.29 -1.83 5.52
C VAL A 156 1.93 -2.45 4.29
N HIS A 157 1.15 -3.18 3.48
CA HIS A 157 1.61 -3.71 2.18
C HIS A 157 2.08 -2.58 1.25
N ALA A 158 1.35 -1.45 1.15
CA ALA A 158 1.77 -0.30 0.34
C ALA A 158 3.15 0.20 0.78
N LYS A 159 3.33 0.39 2.10
CA LYS A 159 4.59 0.86 2.69
C LYS A 159 5.74 -0.09 2.40
N GLN A 160 5.52 -1.39 2.55
CA GLN A 160 6.52 -2.40 2.26
C GLN A 160 6.87 -2.45 0.77
N LEU A 161 5.88 -2.33 -0.12
CA LEU A 161 6.11 -2.30 -1.57
C LEU A 161 6.90 -1.05 -1.99
N ILE A 162 6.56 0.14 -1.48
CA ILE A 162 7.33 1.37 -1.73
C ILE A 162 8.78 1.17 -1.25
N SER A 163 8.96 0.67 -0.03
CA SER A 163 10.28 0.42 0.54
C SER A 163 11.07 -0.59 -0.28
N LEU A 164 10.43 -1.66 -0.76
CA LEU A 164 11.02 -2.69 -1.61
C LEU A 164 11.55 -2.10 -2.91
N LEU A 165 10.76 -1.28 -3.60
CA LEU A 165 11.20 -0.61 -4.83
C LEU A 165 12.39 0.33 -4.55
N THR A 166 12.32 1.11 -3.47
CA THR A 166 13.41 2.02 -3.06
C THR A 166 14.71 1.27 -2.79
N VAL A 167 14.70 0.16 -2.04
CA VAL A 167 15.94 -0.58 -1.73
C VAL A 167 16.52 -1.34 -2.92
N ASN A 168 15.72 -1.54 -3.96
CA ASN A 168 16.13 -2.09 -5.26
C ASN A 168 16.56 -0.98 -6.25
N ASN A 169 16.72 0.26 -5.79
CA ASN A 169 17.16 1.42 -6.57
C ASN A 169 16.27 1.74 -7.78
N VAL A 170 14.96 1.49 -7.66
CA VAL A 170 14.00 1.88 -8.69
C VAL A 170 13.70 3.37 -8.57
N ASP A 171 13.75 4.12 -9.67
CA ASP A 171 13.41 5.55 -9.70
C ASP A 171 11.91 5.76 -10.02
N PHE A 172 11.17 6.22 -9.00
CA PHE A 172 9.72 6.42 -9.08
C PHE A 172 9.23 7.48 -8.10
N THR A 173 8.06 8.04 -8.42
CA THR A 173 7.20 8.76 -7.46
C THR A 173 5.93 7.96 -7.22
N TRP A 174 5.25 8.21 -6.10
CA TRP A 174 4.03 7.48 -5.77
C TRP A 174 2.93 8.37 -5.19
N GLN A 175 1.68 7.92 -5.32
CA GLN A 175 0.51 8.53 -4.71
C GLN A 175 -0.50 7.45 -4.31
N LEU A 176 -1.03 7.53 -3.09
CA LEU A 176 -2.19 6.75 -2.67
C LEU A 176 -3.48 7.40 -3.15
N ILE A 177 -4.36 6.61 -3.77
CA ILE A 177 -5.66 7.04 -4.25
C ILE A 177 -6.72 6.17 -3.59
N ALA A 178 -7.51 6.77 -2.69
CA ALA A 178 -8.56 6.06 -1.98
C ALA A 178 -9.63 5.56 -2.95
N LYS A 179 -10.06 4.32 -2.76
CA LYS A 179 -11.18 3.72 -3.49
C LYS A 179 -11.97 2.80 -2.57
N SER A 180 -13.19 2.48 -2.96
CA SER A 180 -13.87 1.29 -2.45
C SER A 180 -14.14 0.34 -3.59
N SER A 181 -14.25 -0.94 -3.26
CA SER A 181 -14.56 -2.01 -4.20
C SER A 181 -15.80 -2.76 -3.72
N ALA A 182 -16.52 -3.33 -4.67
CA ALA A 182 -17.52 -4.35 -4.39
C ALA A 182 -17.48 -5.42 -5.48
N PHE A 183 -17.69 -6.67 -5.12
CA PHE A 183 -17.66 -7.79 -6.06
C PHE A 183 -18.46 -8.99 -5.55
N ASN A 184 -18.90 -9.81 -6.51
CA ASN A 184 -19.65 -11.02 -6.22
C ASN A 184 -18.77 -12.06 -5.54
N ILE A 185 -19.30 -12.71 -4.51
CA ILE A 185 -18.59 -13.75 -3.77
C ILE A 185 -18.70 -15.07 -4.55
N ARG A 186 -17.58 -15.78 -4.69
CA ARG A 186 -17.55 -17.08 -5.35
C ARG A 186 -17.83 -18.18 -4.34
N GLU A 187 -18.59 -19.21 -4.75
CA GLU A 187 -19.10 -20.29 -3.88
C GLU A 187 -18.00 -21.07 -3.12
N ASN A 188 -16.74 -21.01 -3.57
CA ASN A 188 -15.61 -21.73 -2.99
C ASN A 188 -14.70 -20.89 -2.07
N TRP A 189 -15.05 -19.63 -1.82
CA TRP A 189 -14.29 -18.77 -0.92
C TRP A 189 -14.53 -19.17 0.54
N GLN A 190 -13.45 -19.50 1.25
CA GLN A 190 -13.51 -20.04 2.62
C GLN A 190 -13.62 -18.94 3.70
N ASP A 191 -13.50 -17.67 3.31
CA ASP A 191 -13.42 -16.51 4.23
C ASP A 191 -14.70 -15.66 4.24
N THR A 192 -15.82 -16.15 3.69
CA THR A 192 -17.09 -15.42 3.60
C THR A 192 -17.71 -15.17 4.97
N LYS A 193 -17.92 -13.89 5.30
CA LYS A 193 -18.54 -13.44 6.55
C LYS A 193 -20.06 -13.69 6.54
N THR A 194 -20.69 -13.72 7.71
CA THR A 194 -22.14 -13.99 7.80
C THR A 194 -23.00 -12.97 7.05
N GLU A 195 -22.67 -11.67 7.15
CA GLU A 195 -23.40 -10.58 6.47
C GLU A 195 -23.29 -10.68 4.95
N GLU A 196 -22.14 -11.14 4.46
CA GLU A 196 -21.82 -11.32 3.04
C GLU A 196 -22.62 -12.46 2.39
N LYS A 197 -23.02 -13.49 3.17
CA LYS A 197 -23.81 -14.62 2.65
C LYS A 197 -25.22 -14.20 2.20
N THR A 198 -25.77 -13.15 2.79
CA THR A 198 -27.12 -12.67 2.48
C THR A 198 -27.13 -11.81 1.21
N SER A 199 -26.13 -10.95 1.02
CA SER A 199 -26.02 -10.08 -0.16
C SER A 199 -25.34 -10.74 -1.35
N ASN A 200 -24.53 -11.78 -1.12
CA ASN A 200 -23.56 -12.34 -2.06
C ASN A 200 -22.55 -11.32 -2.64
N ILE A 201 -22.42 -10.17 -1.98
CA ILE A 201 -21.54 -9.06 -2.38
C ILE A 201 -20.59 -8.78 -1.22
N ARG A 202 -19.29 -8.81 -1.50
CA ARG A 202 -18.25 -8.31 -0.60
C ARG A 202 -17.93 -6.86 -0.95
N THR A 203 -17.84 -6.01 0.05
CA THR A 203 -17.36 -4.63 -0.09
C THR A 203 -16.05 -4.44 0.67
N ALA A 204 -15.16 -3.61 0.15
CA ALA A 204 -13.91 -3.28 0.81
C ALA A 204 -13.51 -1.81 0.61
N GLN A 205 -12.83 -1.25 1.61
CA GLN A 205 -12.04 -0.05 1.47
C GLN A 205 -10.64 -0.44 0.98
N GLU A 206 -10.20 0.20 -0.09
CA GLU A 206 -8.96 -0.13 -0.81
C GLU A 206 -8.24 1.12 -1.31
N TYR A 207 -7.08 0.96 -1.92
CA TYR A 207 -6.40 2.03 -2.64
C TYR A 207 -5.94 1.54 -4.02
N ASP A 208 -5.82 2.48 -4.96
CA ASP A 208 -4.85 2.37 -6.03
C ASP A 208 -3.58 3.10 -5.56
N LEU A 209 -2.43 2.41 -5.56
CA LEU A 209 -1.12 3.00 -5.39
C LEU A 209 -0.59 3.31 -6.79
N ARG A 210 -0.59 4.59 -7.14
CA ARG A 210 -0.07 5.08 -8.41
C ARG A 210 1.44 5.18 -8.29
N PHE A 211 2.16 4.51 -9.19
CA PHE A 211 3.58 4.70 -9.41
C PHE A 211 3.78 5.46 -10.72
N ASN A 212 4.57 6.52 -10.70
CA ASN A 212 5.12 7.13 -11.91
C ASN A 212 6.62 6.86 -11.94
N PHE A 213 7.05 5.99 -12.84
CA PHE A 213 8.45 5.63 -13.01
C PHE A 213 9.17 6.68 -13.85
N ALA A 214 10.46 6.90 -13.58
CA ALA A 214 11.24 7.88 -14.34
C ALA A 214 11.32 7.53 -15.84
N ASN A 215 11.31 6.24 -16.18
CA ASN A 215 11.31 5.74 -17.55
C ASN A 215 10.82 4.28 -17.62
N GLN A 216 10.75 3.75 -18.85
CA GLN A 216 10.30 2.37 -19.13
C GLN A 216 11.22 1.31 -18.52
N ALA A 217 12.53 1.54 -18.44
CA ALA A 217 13.47 0.58 -17.85
C ALA A 217 13.19 0.40 -16.35
N GLU A 218 12.94 1.50 -15.64
CA GLU A 218 12.50 1.49 -14.24
C GLU A 218 11.16 0.77 -14.08
N GLN A 219 10.17 1.08 -14.93
CA GLN A 219 8.86 0.41 -14.91
C GLN A 219 8.99 -1.12 -15.13
N ASN A 220 9.93 -1.56 -15.97
CA ASN A 220 10.15 -2.98 -16.26
C ASN A 220 10.73 -3.77 -15.07
N THR A 221 11.29 -3.09 -14.06
CA THR A 221 11.73 -3.74 -12.81
C THR A 221 10.58 -4.14 -11.89
N PHE A 222 9.40 -3.51 -12.07
CA PHE A 222 8.27 -3.65 -11.16
C PHE A 222 7.73 -5.09 -11.09
N MET A 223 7.35 -5.66 -12.24
CA MET A 223 6.72 -6.98 -12.28
C MET A 223 7.61 -8.11 -11.72
N PRO A 224 8.93 -8.18 -12.05
CA PRO A 224 9.83 -9.14 -11.42
C PRO A 224 9.83 -9.07 -9.88
N LEU A 225 9.89 -7.86 -9.30
CA LEU A 225 9.85 -7.66 -7.86
C LEU A 225 8.51 -8.09 -7.25
N ILE A 226 7.39 -7.77 -7.92
CA ILE A 226 6.06 -8.24 -7.48
C ILE A 226 5.99 -9.76 -7.48
N ASN A 227 6.43 -10.41 -8.56
CA ASN A 227 6.38 -11.87 -8.68
C ASN A 227 7.25 -12.57 -7.63
N GLN A 228 8.36 -11.95 -7.23
CA GLN A 228 9.27 -12.51 -6.24
C GLN A 228 8.79 -12.29 -4.80
N PHE A 229 8.33 -11.08 -4.48
CA PHE A 229 8.14 -10.66 -3.09
C PHE A 229 6.70 -10.30 -2.71
N ALA A 230 5.81 -10.04 -3.67
CA ALA A 230 4.44 -9.57 -3.39
C ALA A 230 3.33 -10.45 -3.97
N LYS A 231 3.68 -11.54 -4.65
CA LYS A 231 2.75 -12.55 -5.16
C LYS A 231 2.90 -13.85 -4.39
N LYS A 232 1.78 -14.36 -3.88
CA LYS A 232 1.67 -15.69 -3.31
C LYS A 232 1.49 -16.75 -4.41
N ASN A 233 2.23 -17.86 -4.29
CA ASN A 233 2.16 -19.02 -5.17
C ASN A 233 1.86 -20.32 -4.43
N SER A 234 1.97 -20.34 -3.10
CA SER A 234 1.58 -21.47 -2.27
C SER A 234 1.07 -21.01 -0.90
N GLU A 235 0.30 -21.86 -0.24
CA GLU A 235 -0.03 -21.67 1.18
C GLU A 235 1.26 -21.70 2.02
N GLY A 236 1.33 -20.87 3.05
CA GLY A 236 2.50 -20.80 3.94
C GLY A 236 3.79 -20.27 3.32
N GLN A 237 3.77 -19.74 2.10
CA GLN A 237 4.97 -19.17 1.46
C GLN A 237 5.59 -18.06 2.35
N THR A 238 6.87 -18.20 2.66
CA THR A 238 7.67 -17.23 3.43
C THR A 238 8.46 -16.30 2.50
N GLY A 239 9.03 -15.22 3.06
CA GLY A 239 9.83 -14.25 2.31
C GLY A 239 9.02 -13.30 1.41
N LEU A 240 7.70 -13.22 1.63
CA LEU A 240 6.82 -12.27 0.97
C LEU A 240 6.60 -11.04 1.86
N ILE A 241 6.38 -9.89 1.23
CA ILE A 241 5.80 -8.74 1.93
C ILE A 241 4.40 -9.09 2.44
N ILE A 242 4.01 -8.45 3.54
CA ILE A 242 2.79 -8.76 4.28
C ILE A 242 1.54 -8.69 3.39
N ASP A 243 0.55 -9.54 3.66
CA ASP A 243 -0.73 -9.57 2.94
C ASP A 243 -0.64 -9.85 1.44
N ALA A 244 0.48 -10.38 0.93
CA ALA A 244 0.63 -10.75 -0.47
C ALA A 244 -0.52 -11.63 -1.00
N TRP A 245 -1.07 -11.21 -2.13
CA TRP A 245 -2.19 -11.88 -2.81
C TRP A 245 -1.73 -12.95 -3.78
N TRP A 246 -2.60 -13.94 -4.01
CA TRP A 246 -2.41 -14.97 -5.04
C TRP A 246 -2.44 -14.37 -6.45
N GLN A 247 -3.38 -13.45 -6.66
CA GLN A 247 -3.58 -12.72 -7.91
C GLN A 247 -3.48 -11.22 -7.61
N PRO A 248 -2.27 -10.66 -7.47
CA PRO A 248 -2.10 -9.22 -7.28
C PRO A 248 -2.72 -8.48 -8.46
N PHE A 249 -3.32 -7.31 -8.22
CA PHE A 249 -3.96 -6.52 -9.24
C PHE A 249 -3.15 -5.27 -9.55
N TYR A 250 -2.57 -5.20 -10.75
CA TYR A 250 -1.96 -3.99 -11.25
C TYR A 250 -2.16 -3.83 -12.76
N ARG A 251 -2.17 -2.57 -13.20
CA ARG A 251 -2.53 -2.22 -14.58
C ARG A 251 -1.82 -0.98 -15.10
N THR A 252 -1.71 -0.90 -16.41
CA THR A 252 -1.27 0.27 -17.17
C THR A 252 -2.38 0.78 -18.11
N PHE A 253 -2.14 1.97 -18.65
CA PHE A 253 -3.05 2.65 -19.60
C PHE A 253 -2.54 2.67 -21.03
N HIS A 254 -1.37 2.06 -21.25
CA HIS A 254 -0.75 1.87 -22.55
C HIS A 254 -0.27 0.42 -22.66
N PRO A 255 -0.16 -0.13 -23.89
CA PRO A 255 0.37 -1.46 -24.10
C PRO A 255 1.75 -1.62 -23.48
N GLN A 256 1.91 -2.64 -22.63
CA GLN A 256 3.18 -3.01 -22.03
C GLN A 256 3.44 -4.50 -22.25
N ALA A 257 4.70 -4.85 -22.48
CA ALA A 257 5.11 -6.25 -22.62
C ALA A 257 4.67 -7.08 -21.42
N SER A 258 4.15 -8.28 -21.67
CA SER A 258 3.61 -9.22 -20.66
C SER A 258 2.30 -8.81 -19.99
N PHE A 259 1.74 -7.63 -20.27
CA PHE A 259 0.40 -7.27 -19.82
C PHE A 259 -0.64 -7.59 -20.89
N ILE A 260 -1.88 -7.85 -20.46
CA ILE A 260 -2.95 -8.34 -21.33
C ILE A 260 -4.07 -7.30 -21.36
N ALA A 261 -4.51 -6.95 -22.57
CA ALA A 261 -5.57 -5.97 -22.77
C ALA A 261 -6.92 -6.49 -22.27
N VAL A 262 -7.63 -5.65 -21.53
CA VAL A 262 -9.03 -5.82 -21.13
C VAL A 262 -9.74 -4.48 -21.31
N LYS A 263 -11.08 -4.51 -21.31
CA LYS A 263 -11.85 -3.27 -21.40
C LYS A 263 -12.18 -2.78 -20.00
N ARG A 264 -11.83 -1.53 -19.70
CA ARG A 264 -12.41 -0.80 -18.57
C ARG A 264 -13.69 -0.12 -19.03
N ILE A 265 -14.78 -0.37 -18.33
CA ILE A 265 -16.02 0.40 -18.47
C ILE A 265 -16.14 1.32 -17.27
N SER A 266 -16.33 2.61 -17.50
CA SER A 266 -16.37 3.64 -16.47
C SER A 266 -17.71 4.39 -16.47
N LEU A 267 -18.28 4.52 -15.27
CA LEU A 267 -19.50 5.28 -15.00
C LEU A 267 -19.12 6.50 -14.16
N GLN A 268 -19.38 7.70 -14.66
CA GLN A 268 -19.06 8.95 -13.97
C GLN A 268 -20.35 9.65 -13.55
N ALA A 269 -20.46 9.96 -12.27
CA ALA A 269 -21.58 10.70 -11.68
C ALA A 269 -21.16 11.33 -10.35
N ASP A 270 -21.73 12.48 -10.03
CA ASP A 270 -21.60 13.14 -8.72
C ASP A 270 -20.15 13.36 -8.24
N GLY A 271 -19.20 13.57 -9.17
CA GLY A 271 -17.78 13.74 -8.86
C GLY A 271 -17.04 12.44 -8.53
N PHE A 272 -17.62 11.28 -8.84
CA PHE A 272 -17.02 9.96 -8.70
C PHE A 272 -16.91 9.26 -10.04
N ILE A 273 -15.93 8.37 -10.12
CA ILE A 273 -15.78 7.40 -11.21
C ILE A 273 -15.86 6.00 -10.63
N ALA A 274 -16.87 5.25 -11.06
CA ALA A 274 -16.93 3.81 -10.89
C ALA A 274 -16.35 3.13 -12.12
N SER A 275 -15.69 1.99 -11.93
CA SER A 275 -15.08 1.25 -13.03
C SER A 275 -15.17 -0.26 -12.81
N THR A 276 -15.50 -0.98 -13.87
CA THR A 276 -15.44 -2.44 -13.94
C THR A 276 -14.49 -2.86 -15.06
N LEU A 277 -13.93 -4.06 -14.95
CA LEU A 277 -13.06 -4.65 -15.95
C LEU A 277 -13.77 -5.83 -16.61
N VAL A 278 -13.79 -5.83 -17.95
CA VAL A 278 -14.53 -6.78 -18.77
C VAL A 278 -13.60 -7.39 -19.81
N LEU A 279 -13.71 -8.70 -19.99
CA LEU A 279 -12.97 -9.40 -21.04
C LEU A 279 -13.49 -8.95 -22.42
N PRO A 280 -12.61 -8.75 -23.43
CA PRO A 280 -13.00 -8.23 -24.75
C PRO A 280 -14.23 -8.91 -25.38
N PRO A 281 -14.40 -10.25 -25.34
CA PRO A 281 -15.57 -10.91 -25.93
C PRO A 281 -16.92 -10.52 -25.29
N ASN A 282 -16.92 -9.99 -24.06
CA ASN A 282 -18.14 -9.72 -23.30
C ASN A 282 -18.57 -8.25 -23.35
N VAL A 283 -17.73 -7.36 -23.90
CA VAL A 283 -17.90 -5.89 -23.80
C VAL A 283 -19.24 -5.40 -24.32
N ASP A 284 -19.63 -5.79 -25.54
CA ASP A 284 -20.87 -5.30 -26.17
C ASP A 284 -22.12 -5.72 -25.39
N SER A 285 -22.13 -6.96 -24.89
CA SER A 285 -23.23 -7.49 -24.07
C SER A 285 -23.35 -6.73 -22.75
N VAL A 286 -22.22 -6.49 -22.07
CA VAL A 286 -22.20 -5.77 -20.80
C VAL A 286 -22.60 -4.31 -20.99
N LEU A 287 -22.05 -3.60 -21.99
CA LEU A 287 -22.41 -2.21 -22.29
C LEU A 287 -23.91 -2.06 -22.59
N LYS A 288 -24.49 -2.98 -23.37
CA LYS A 288 -25.93 -2.98 -23.67
C LYS A 288 -26.76 -3.13 -22.40
N LYS A 289 -26.39 -4.05 -21.50
CA LYS A 289 -27.10 -4.26 -20.22
C LYS A 289 -26.97 -3.04 -19.31
N ILE A 290 -25.77 -2.47 -19.15
CA ILE A 290 -25.55 -1.25 -18.35
C ILE A 290 -26.42 -0.09 -18.88
N ASN A 291 -26.42 0.15 -20.20
CA ASN A 291 -27.24 1.22 -20.79
C ASN A 291 -28.75 1.04 -20.53
N ASN A 292 -29.24 -0.20 -20.56
CA ASN A 292 -30.63 -0.49 -20.23
C ASN A 292 -30.94 -0.16 -18.77
N THR A 293 -30.08 -0.56 -17.83
CA THR A 293 -30.22 -0.24 -16.39
C THR A 293 -30.18 1.27 -16.15
N LEU A 294 -29.23 1.99 -16.78
CA LEU A 294 -29.11 3.46 -16.67
C LEU A 294 -30.37 4.19 -17.17
N SER A 295 -30.94 3.73 -18.29
CA SER A 295 -32.16 4.31 -18.86
C SER A 295 -33.37 4.19 -17.92
N GLN A 296 -33.42 3.15 -17.09
CA GLN A 296 -34.47 2.93 -16.11
C GLN A 296 -34.26 3.75 -14.83
N ALA A 297 -32.99 3.92 -14.40
CA ALA A 297 -32.64 4.62 -13.17
C ALA A 297 -32.84 6.14 -13.24
N LYS A 298 -32.97 6.74 -14.44
CA LYS A 298 -33.09 8.20 -14.67
C LYS A 298 -31.98 9.02 -13.99
N MET A 299 -30.79 8.44 -13.86
CA MET A 299 -29.61 9.12 -13.30
C MET A 299 -28.79 9.77 -14.42
N ASN A 300 -28.22 10.94 -14.14
CA ASN A 300 -27.26 11.57 -15.04
C ASN A 300 -25.87 10.93 -14.87
N VAL A 301 -25.63 9.85 -15.62
CA VAL A 301 -24.39 9.08 -15.58
C VAL A 301 -23.73 9.13 -16.95
N SER A 302 -22.46 9.53 -17.00
CA SER A 302 -21.65 9.42 -18.21
C SER A 302 -21.02 8.03 -18.27
N LEU A 303 -21.26 7.30 -19.37
CA LEU A 303 -20.70 5.98 -19.63
C LEU A 303 -19.58 6.10 -20.65
N SER A 304 -18.43 5.50 -20.35
CA SER A 304 -17.27 5.45 -21.24
C SER A 304 -16.60 4.08 -21.16
N SER A 305 -15.81 3.74 -22.18
CA SER A 305 -14.99 2.54 -22.15
C SER A 305 -13.66 2.77 -22.85
N GLU A 306 -12.61 2.13 -22.36
CA GLU A 306 -11.27 2.22 -22.90
C GLU A 306 -10.50 0.93 -22.63
N ASP A 307 -9.40 0.74 -23.36
CA ASP A 307 -8.50 -0.38 -23.11
C ASP A 307 -7.59 -0.06 -21.93
N VAL A 308 -7.37 -1.07 -21.09
CA VAL A 308 -6.34 -1.07 -20.06
C VAL A 308 -5.60 -2.39 -20.13
N TRP A 309 -4.35 -2.41 -19.69
CA TRP A 309 -3.52 -3.60 -19.73
C TRP A 309 -3.30 -4.07 -18.31
N VAL A 310 -3.71 -5.29 -18.00
CA VAL A 310 -3.60 -5.88 -16.65
C VAL A 310 -2.52 -6.94 -16.61
N ASN A 311 -1.98 -7.18 -15.42
CA ASN A 311 -1.00 -8.24 -15.24
C ASN A 311 -1.60 -9.64 -15.48
N PRO A 312 -0.77 -10.64 -15.87
CA PRO A 312 -1.26 -11.98 -16.20
C PRO A 312 -2.05 -12.66 -15.08
N ALA A 313 -1.66 -12.41 -13.82
CA ALA A 313 -2.32 -12.99 -12.66
C ALA A 313 -3.78 -12.51 -12.57
N PHE A 314 -4.00 -11.19 -12.68
CA PHE A 314 -5.35 -10.65 -12.67
C PHE A 314 -6.16 -11.02 -13.91
N TYR A 315 -5.52 -11.16 -15.09
CA TYR A 315 -6.21 -11.66 -16.27
C TYR A 315 -6.76 -13.09 -16.08
N ARG A 316 -6.00 -13.98 -15.42
CA ARG A 316 -6.51 -15.31 -15.04
C ARG A 316 -7.71 -15.19 -14.10
N TYR A 317 -7.64 -14.30 -13.12
CA TYR A 317 -8.76 -14.02 -12.20
C TYR A 317 -10.05 -13.65 -12.93
N LEU A 318 -9.97 -12.79 -13.95
CA LEU A 318 -11.12 -12.42 -14.78
C LEU A 318 -11.70 -13.60 -15.59
N ASN A 319 -10.87 -14.59 -15.94
CA ASN A 319 -11.31 -15.82 -16.59
C ASN A 319 -11.84 -16.88 -15.59
N GLY A 320 -11.94 -16.53 -14.29
CA GLY A 320 -12.41 -17.45 -13.25
C GLY A 320 -11.29 -18.28 -12.60
N ASP A 321 -10.06 -18.23 -13.12
CA ASP A 321 -8.91 -18.95 -12.58
C ASP A 321 -8.19 -18.12 -11.51
N TYR A 322 -7.87 -18.72 -10.38
CA TYR A 322 -7.28 -18.03 -9.23
C TYR A 322 -6.00 -18.70 -8.72
N LYS A 323 -5.53 -19.76 -9.39
CA LYS A 323 -4.26 -20.43 -9.07
C LYS A 323 -3.11 -19.95 -9.96
#